data_AF-A0A832WJJ5-F1
#
_entry.id   AF-A0A832WJJ5-F1
#
_cell.length_a   1.000
_cell.length_b   1.000
_cell.length_c   1.000
_cell.angle_alpha   90.00
_cell.angle_beta   90.00
_cell.angle_gamma   90.00
#
_symmetry.space_group_name_H-M   'P 1'
#
loop_
_entity.id
_entity.type
_entity.pdbx_description
1 polymer ?
#
loop_
_entity_poly.entity_id
_entity_poly.type
_entity_poly.pdbx_seq_one_letter_code
_entity_poly.pdbx_strand_id
1 'polypeptide(L)'
;MARFKCPVCQREVEIRIDVSIKPVGGLHEVFVQHGDHYIKAYIDTEGVVRRAFPVRLFYVADPPLYTLRVFEDRAEIIDSAGHVYITDPAPLLEIVKKLIG
;
A
#
# COMPACT_ATOMS: atom_id res chain seq x y z
N MET A 1 19.05 -5.06 4.30
CA MET A 1 18.79 -3.87 3.45
C MET A 1 18.90 -4.32 2.00
N ALA A 2 17.94 -3.97 1.16
CA ALA A 2 17.96 -4.29 -0.26
C ALA A 2 18.02 -3.01 -1.09
N ARG A 3 18.74 -3.04 -2.20
CA ARG A 3 18.91 -1.91 -3.12
C ARG A 3 18.59 -2.33 -4.55
N PHE A 4 17.97 -1.44 -5.31
CA PHE A 4 17.71 -1.67 -6.74
C PHE A 4 17.49 -0.36 -7.48
N LYS A 5 17.59 -0.39 -8.82
CA LYS A 5 17.20 0.73 -9.67
C LYS A 5 15.70 0.70 -9.93
N CYS A 6 15.02 1.81 -9.67
CA CYS A 6 13.60 1.93 -9.97
C CYS A 6 13.35 1.66 -11.46
N PRO A 7 12.44 0.73 -11.84
CA PRO A 7 12.17 0.42 -13.23
C PRO A 7 11.46 1.56 -13.99
N VAL A 8 10.95 2.58 -13.28
CA VAL A 8 10.28 3.75 -13.85
C VAL A 8 11.27 4.89 -14.11
N CYS A 9 11.97 5.37 -13.09
CA CYS A 9 12.82 6.58 -13.17
C CYS A 9 14.33 6.30 -13.09
N GLN A 10 14.75 5.04 -12.95
CA GLN A 10 16.14 4.59 -12.93
C GLN A 10 17.01 5.10 -11.75
N ARG A 11 16.43 5.89 -10.82
CA ARG A 11 17.08 6.27 -9.56
C ARG A 11 17.21 5.07 -8.61
N GLU A 12 18.23 5.11 -7.75
CA GLU A 12 18.47 4.08 -6.75
C GLU A 12 17.44 4.16 -5.62
N VAL A 13 16.93 3.00 -5.21
CA VAL A 13 15.98 2.84 -4.12
C VAL A 13 16.58 1.89 -3.10
N GLU A 14 16.55 2.30 -1.83
CA GLU A 14 16.96 1.48 -0.70
C GLU A 14 15.75 1.16 0.17
N ILE A 15 15.59 -0.11 0.54
CA ILE A 15 14.50 -0.59 1.38
C ILE A 15 15.02 -1.46 2.51
N ARG A 16 14.41 -1.30 3.69
CA ARG A 16 14.60 -2.18 4.82
C ARG A 16 13.46 -3.18 4.84
N ILE A 17 13.80 -4.45 4.69
CA ILE A 17 12.85 -5.54 4.83
C ILE A 17 12.98 -6.16 6.21
N ASP A 18 11.85 -6.54 6.79
CA ASP A 18 11.84 -7.34 8.00
C ASP A 18 12.12 -8.80 7.65
N VAL A 19 13.34 -9.24 7.96
CA VAL A 19 13.80 -10.60 7.72
C VAL A 19 13.33 -11.60 8.79
N SER A 20 12.67 -11.14 9.85
CA SER A 20 12.07 -12.03 10.85
C SER A 20 10.84 -12.76 10.33
N ILE A 21 10.17 -12.19 9.31
CA ILE A 21 9.01 -12.78 8.66
C ILE A 21 9.47 -13.73 7.56
N LYS A 22 9.21 -15.03 7.70
CA LYS A 22 9.61 -16.03 6.69
C LYS A 22 8.85 -15.78 5.37
N PRO A 23 9.55 -15.64 4.23
CA PRO A 23 8.90 -15.43 2.95
C PRO A 23 8.26 -16.70 2.39
N VAL A 24 7.12 -16.55 1.72
CA VAL A 24 6.48 -17.63 0.95
C VAL A 24 7.26 -17.86 -0.34
N GLY A 25 7.66 -19.10 -0.62
CA GLY A 25 8.42 -19.44 -1.82
C GLY A 25 9.84 -18.84 -1.87
N GLY A 26 10.40 -18.44 -0.72
CA GLY A 26 11.78 -17.93 -0.62
C GLY A 26 11.97 -16.48 -1.07
N LEU A 27 10.90 -15.76 -1.40
CA LEU A 27 10.94 -14.36 -1.81
C LEU A 27 10.04 -13.49 -0.91
N HIS A 28 10.60 -12.45 -0.32
CA HIS A 28 9.85 -11.36 0.27
C HIS A 28 9.23 -10.54 -0.86
N GLU A 29 7.91 -10.43 -0.83
CA GLU A 29 7.15 -9.56 -1.72
C GLU A 29 6.91 -8.22 -1.03
N VAL A 30 7.32 -7.11 -1.65
CA VAL A 30 7.15 -5.77 -1.09
C VAL A 30 6.56 -4.82 -2.12
N PHE A 31 5.73 -3.90 -1.63
CA PHE A 31 5.24 -2.74 -2.39
C PHE A 31 5.93 -1.48 -1.89
N VAL A 32 6.53 -0.73 -2.81
CA VAL A 32 7.35 0.43 -2.51
C VAL A 32 6.77 1.63 -3.26
N GLN A 33 6.42 2.68 -2.54
CA GLN A 33 6.17 3.99 -3.14
C GLN A 33 7.51 4.72 -3.29
N HIS A 34 7.79 5.22 -4.48
CA HIS A 34 8.99 6.00 -4.75
C HIS A 34 8.63 7.23 -5.58
N GLY A 35 8.51 8.38 -4.90
CA GLY A 35 7.94 9.58 -5.51
C GLY A 35 6.47 9.38 -5.86
N ASP A 36 6.15 9.52 -7.15
CA ASP A 36 4.80 9.47 -7.74
C ASP A 36 4.41 8.09 -8.31
N HIS A 37 5.28 7.07 -8.19
CA HIS A 37 5.04 5.73 -8.74
C HIS A 37 5.25 4.63 -7.71
N TYR A 38 4.57 3.51 -7.95
CA TYR A 38 4.65 2.31 -7.12
C TYR A 38 5.43 1.20 -7.82
N ILE A 39 6.18 0.44 -7.03
CA ILE A 39 7.01 -0.65 -7.49
C ILE A 39 6.69 -1.86 -6.64
N LYS A 40 6.51 -3.01 -7.30
CA LYS A 40 6.46 -4.31 -6.65
C LYS A 40 7.82 -4.97 -6.82
N ALA A 41 8.48 -5.31 -5.71
CA ALA A 41 9.78 -5.96 -5.71
C ALA A 41 9.74 -7.33 -5.03
N TYR A 42 10.54 -8.26 -5.55
CA TYR A 42 10.76 -9.60 -5.02
C TYR A 42 12.20 -9.72 -4.57
N ILE A 43 12.39 -10.04 -3.29
CA ILE A 43 13.68 -9.99 -2.62
C ILE A 43 13.94 -11.34 -1.98
N ASP A 44 15.08 -11.95 -2.22
CA ASP A 44 15.38 -13.23 -1.59
C ASP A 44 15.77 -13.08 -0.11
N THR A 45 16.01 -14.21 0.54
CA THR A 45 16.40 -14.30 1.95
C THR A 45 17.77 -13.69 2.25
N GLU A 46 18.60 -13.42 1.23
CA GLU A 46 19.89 -12.74 1.36
C GLU A 46 19.74 -11.22 1.20
N GLY A 47 18.54 -10.72 0.90
CA GLY A 47 18.28 -9.30 0.67
C GLY A 47 18.58 -8.84 -0.76
N VAL A 48 18.75 -9.75 -1.71
CA VAL A 48 18.99 -9.41 -3.12
C VAL A 48 17.68 -9.25 -3.85
N VAL A 49 17.50 -8.11 -4.52
CA VAL A 49 16.32 -7.85 -5.36
C VAL A 49 16.42 -8.70 -6.63
N ARG A 50 15.56 -9.71 -6.75
CA ARG A 50 15.53 -10.62 -7.90
C ARG A 50 14.70 -10.05 -9.06
N ARG A 51 13.60 -9.36 -8.75
CA ARG A 51 12.69 -8.76 -9.74
C ARG A 51 12.06 -7.48 -9.18
N ALA A 52 11.85 -6.49 -10.03
CA ALA A 52 11.15 -5.26 -9.70
C ALA A 52 10.30 -4.79 -10.89
N PHE A 53 9.04 -4.45 -10.64
CA PHE A 53 8.08 -4.08 -11.69
C PHE A 53 7.28 -2.84 -11.30
N PRO A 54 6.96 -1.96 -12.25
CA PRO A 54 6.04 -0.85 -11.99
C PRO A 54 4.62 -1.38 -11.73
N VAL A 55 3.94 -0.81 -10.72
CA VAL A 55 2.53 -1.09 -10.42
C VAL A 55 1.69 0.06 -10.96
N ARG A 56 1.29 -0.07 -12.24
CA ARG A 56 0.67 1.04 -13.00
C ARG A 56 -0.75 1.40 -12.56
N LEU A 57 -1.42 0.52 -11.82
CA LEU A 57 -2.79 0.73 -11.35
C LEU A 57 -2.85 1.47 -10.01
N PHE A 58 -1.70 1.67 -9.35
CA PHE A 58 -1.63 2.43 -8.11
C PHE A 58 -1.28 3.88 -8.47
N TYR A 59 -2.02 4.82 -7.89
CA TYR A 59 -1.79 6.25 -8.04
C TYR A 59 -1.54 6.87 -6.67
N VAL A 60 -0.61 7.83 -6.62
CA VAL A 60 -0.40 8.65 -5.43
C VAL A 60 -1.46 9.74 -5.46
N ALA A 61 -2.40 9.72 -4.52
CA ALA A 61 -3.34 10.82 -4.31
C ALA A 61 -2.77 11.75 -3.24
N ASP A 62 -2.16 12.86 -3.67
CA ASP A 62 -1.69 13.93 -2.80
C ASP A 62 -2.17 15.30 -3.36
N PRO A 63 -3.16 15.96 -2.71
CA PRO A 63 -3.83 15.55 -1.49
C PRO A 63 -4.73 14.30 -1.70
N PRO A 64 -5.09 13.57 -0.63
CA PRO A 64 -5.99 12.42 -0.72
C PRO A 64 -7.29 12.78 -1.44
N LEU A 65 -7.73 11.92 -2.37
CA LEU A 65 -9.02 12.12 -3.07
C LEU A 65 -10.20 12.06 -2.09
N TYR A 66 -10.08 11.16 -1.10
CA TYR A 66 -11.03 11.01 -0.01
C TYR A 66 -10.30 10.70 1.30
N THR A 67 -10.85 11.18 2.41
CA THR A 67 -10.49 10.79 3.78
C THR A 67 -11.68 10.07 4.41
N LEU A 68 -11.49 8.83 4.86
CA LEU A 68 -12.54 8.08 5.57
C LEU A 68 -12.36 8.25 7.08
N ARG A 69 -13.38 8.75 7.79
CA ARG A 69 -13.48 8.72 9.26
C ARG A 69 -14.51 7.68 9.67
N VAL A 70 -14.11 6.70 10.48
CA VAL A 70 -15.00 5.64 10.97
C VAL A 70 -15.29 5.90 12.44
N PHE A 71 -16.57 6.01 12.76
CA PHE A 71 -17.10 6.14 14.12
C PHE A 71 -17.86 4.85 14.48
N GLU A 72 -18.26 4.70 15.74
CA GLU A 72 -19.04 3.54 16.19
C GLU A 72 -20.39 3.42 15.47
N ASP A 73 -20.99 4.55 15.11
CA ASP A 73 -22.35 4.67 14.58
C ASP A 73 -22.41 5.08 13.10
N ARG A 74 -21.30 5.47 12.47
CA ARG A 74 -21.28 5.95 11.08
C ARG A 74 -19.89 5.91 10.46
N ALA A 75 -19.84 6.05 9.14
CA ALA A 75 -18.61 6.45 8.45
C ALA A 75 -18.84 7.75 7.68
N GLU A 76 -17.83 8.62 7.71
CA GLU A 76 -17.78 9.87 6.94
C GLU A 76 -16.72 9.71 5.84
N ILE A 77 -17.11 9.91 4.59
CA ILE A 77 -16.20 10.06 3.45
C ILE A 77 -16.07 11.55 3.19
N ILE A 78 -14.86 12.10 3.28
CA ILE A 78 -14.58 13.52 3.05
C ILE A 78 -13.81 13.63 1.74
N ASP A 79 -14.35 14.33 0.74
CA ASP A 79 -13.64 14.52 -0.53
C ASP A 79 -12.53 15.58 -0.45
N SER A 80 -11.74 15.67 -1.51
CA SER A 80 -10.68 16.67 -1.66
C SER A 80 -11.15 18.14 -1.62
N ALA A 81 -12.45 18.41 -1.80
CA ALA A 81 -13.05 19.74 -1.68
C ALA A 81 -13.61 20.03 -0.27
N GLY A 82 -13.55 19.04 0.64
CA GLY A 82 -14.06 19.14 2.00
C GLY A 82 -15.53 18.79 2.16
N HIS A 83 -16.20 18.30 1.10
CA HIS A 83 -17.57 17.81 1.23
C HIS A 83 -17.59 16.51 2.04
N VAL A 84 -18.57 16.41 2.94
CA VAL A 84 -18.73 15.25 3.83
C VAL A 84 -19.93 14.44 3.38
N TYR A 85 -19.69 13.17 3.05
CA TYR A 85 -20.71 12.19 2.73
C TYR A 85 -20.82 11.21 3.89
N ILE A 86 -22.00 11.15 4.52
CA ILE A 86 -22.27 10.26 5.65
C ILE A 86 -22.94 9.00 5.12
N THR A 87 -22.38 7.83 5.43
CA THR A 87 -23.02 6.55 5.16
C THR A 87 -23.43 5.88 6.45
N ASP A 88 -24.67 5.37 6.47
CA ASP A 88 -25.17 4.52 7.56
C ASP A 88 -24.34 3.23 7.65
N PRO A 89 -24.07 2.74 8.88
CA PRO A 89 -23.01 1.78 9.16
C PRO A 89 -23.39 0.34 8.82
N ALA A 90 -24.63 0.03 8.43
CA ALA A 90 -25.09 -1.35 8.30
C ALA A 90 -24.22 -2.21 7.35
N PRO A 91 -23.86 -1.74 6.14
CA PRO A 91 -22.99 -2.51 5.24
C PRO A 91 -21.52 -2.52 5.69
N LEU A 92 -21.05 -1.45 6.34
CA LEU A 92 -19.66 -1.27 6.75
C LEU A 92 -19.31 -2.13 7.97
N LEU A 93 -20.23 -2.23 8.94
CA LEU A 93 -20.14 -3.13 10.09
C LEU A 93 -20.06 -4.60 9.67
N GLU A 94 -20.80 -5.01 8.62
CA GLU A 94 -20.72 -6.39 8.11
C GLU A 94 -19.37 -6.71 7.48
N ILE A 95 -18.78 -5.76 6.75
CA ILE A 95 -17.47 -5.93 6.11
C ILE A 95 -16.36 -5.98 7.18
N VAL A 96 -16.40 -5.08 8.17
CA VAL A 96 -15.43 -5.08 9.27
C VAL A 96 -15.52 -6.39 10.08
N LYS A 97 -16.72 -6.89 10.39
CA LYS A 97 -16.90 -8.19 11.06
C LYS A 97 -16.29 -9.36 10.26
N LYS A 98 -16.36 -9.33 8.92
CA LYS A 98 -15.75 -10.36 8.05
C LYS A 98 -14.23 -10.29 7.98
N LEU A 99 -13.62 -9.15 8.27
CA LEU A 99 -12.16 -8.96 8.20
C LEU A 99 -11.44 -9.29 9.51
N ILE A 100 -12.16 -9.27 10.64
CA ILE A 100 -11.62 -9.58 11.98
C ILE A 100 -11.97 -11.03 12.40
N GLY A 101 -12.69 -11.77 11.55
CA GLY A 101 -13.04 -13.18 11.75
C GLY A 101 -12.03 -14.14 11.13
#